data_AF-A0A7S0D2P5-F1
#
_entry.id   AF-A0A7S0D2P5-F1
#
_cell.length_a   1.000
_cell.length_b   1.000
_cell.length_c   1.000
_cell.angle_alpha   90.00
_cell.angle_beta   90.00
_cell.angle_gamma   90.00
#
_symmetry.space_group_name_H-M   'P 1'
#
loop_
_entity.id
_entity.type
_entity.pdbx_description
1 polymer ?
#
loop_
_entity_poly.entity_id
_entity_poly.type
_entity_poly.pdbx_seq_one_letter_code
_entity_poly.pdbx_strand_id
1 'polypeptide(L)'
;NPYNPKTPKSAIGRKPGGGAYAGFGEAPPTHSKALAAALASAAKPGKSLNFARHKETIATELYREFNRDGFGGALPEKFEITWNAKLLTTAGLTHYRKVTRSSGVSEYHARIELSTKVLDTAEKLEATLLHEMCHAAAWLLDKCAKPPHGSVFKKWAARVMRVYPVVRVDTCHSYQIHQPYKYRCTQSWCLQEYGRHSKSIDVDAKACGVCNGKLEFLGKFNADGTKAEEKKATAFSLFVKEHFGSVKERLPAGTPHKLVMKELSVQWKSGGGTGKKSRAGDESGNADAEKTLEGK
;
A
#
# COMPACT_ATOMS: atom_id res chain seq x y z
N ASN A 1 -28.75 14.00 31.46
CA ASN A 1 -28.49 14.53 30.11
C ASN A 1 -27.00 14.41 29.78
N PRO A 2 -26.54 13.28 29.20
CA PRO A 2 -25.16 13.17 28.72
C PRO A 2 -25.10 13.13 27.18
N TYR A 3 -24.34 14.11 26.70
CA TYR A 3 -23.71 14.30 25.40
C TYR A 3 -23.41 13.00 24.62
N ASN A 4 -24.05 12.86 23.46
CA ASN A 4 -23.81 11.82 22.45
C ASN A 4 -22.86 12.37 21.36
N PRO A 5 -21.61 11.90 21.24
CA PRO A 5 -20.75 12.27 20.12
C PRO A 5 -21.17 11.49 18.87
N LYS A 6 -21.97 12.16 18.03
CA LYS A 6 -22.38 11.71 16.69
C LYS A 6 -21.15 11.32 15.85
N THR A 7 -21.14 10.06 15.43
CA THR A 7 -20.30 9.56 14.33
C THR A 7 -20.60 10.33 13.04
N PRO A 8 -19.59 10.76 12.27
CA PRO A 8 -19.84 11.43 11.00
C PRO A 8 -20.44 10.47 9.98
N LYS A 9 -21.61 10.85 9.46
CA LYS A 9 -22.34 10.14 8.39
C LYS A 9 -21.45 10.05 7.15
N SER A 10 -21.25 8.83 6.65
CA SER A 10 -20.70 8.57 5.32
C SER A 10 -21.63 9.18 4.28
N ALA A 11 -21.12 10.14 3.51
CA ALA A 11 -21.85 10.74 2.41
C ALA A 11 -22.01 9.69 1.29
N ILE A 12 -23.26 9.32 1.05
CA ILE A 12 -23.71 8.48 -0.06
C ILE A 12 -23.66 9.30 -1.36
N GLY A 13 -22.96 8.76 -2.36
CA GLY A 13 -23.34 8.74 -3.77
C GLY A 13 -23.65 10.06 -4.48
N ARG A 14 -22.65 10.62 -5.18
CA ARG A 14 -22.87 11.27 -6.49
C ARG A 14 -22.10 10.48 -7.54
N LYS A 15 -22.79 9.88 -8.51
CA LYS A 15 -22.19 9.34 -9.74
C LYS A 15 -21.61 10.51 -10.54
N PRO A 16 -20.32 10.49 -10.95
CA PRO A 16 -19.92 11.16 -12.18
C PRO A 16 -20.14 10.20 -13.35
N GLY A 17 -20.60 10.77 -14.47
CA GLY A 17 -20.97 10.06 -15.69
C GLY A 17 -19.89 9.13 -16.23
N GLY A 18 -20.34 8.09 -16.93
CA GLY A 18 -19.50 7.10 -17.56
C GLY A 18 -18.63 7.72 -18.65
N GLY A 19 -17.32 7.66 -18.43
CA GLY A 19 -16.34 7.55 -19.50
C GLY A 19 -15.75 6.15 -19.41
N ALA A 20 -15.97 5.33 -20.43
CA ALA A 20 -15.40 4.00 -20.54
C ALA A 20 -13.86 4.13 -20.60
N TYR A 21 -13.15 3.61 -19.59
CA TYR A 21 -11.71 3.43 -19.67
C TYR A 21 -11.47 2.09 -20.37
N ALA A 22 -11.34 2.15 -21.70
CA ALA A 22 -10.98 1.02 -22.51
C ALA A 22 -9.47 0.79 -22.48
N GLY A 23 -9.06 -0.46 -22.31
CA GLY A 23 -7.82 -0.98 -22.88
C GLY A 23 -6.57 -0.94 -21.99
N PHE A 24 -5.91 -2.10 -21.90
CA PHE A 24 -4.50 -2.20 -21.56
C PHE A 24 -3.66 -1.40 -22.57
N GLY A 25 -2.96 -0.35 -22.14
CA GLY A 25 -2.03 0.40 -22.99
C GLY A 25 -1.70 1.79 -22.44
N GLU A 26 -0.45 1.96 -22.00
CA GLU A 26 0.21 3.18 -21.50
C GLU A 26 -0.31 3.83 -20.20
N ALA A 27 0.60 3.94 -19.22
CA ALA A 27 0.40 4.77 -18.05
C ALA A 27 0.32 6.25 -18.50
N PRO A 28 -0.59 7.07 -17.92
CA PRO A 28 -0.68 8.49 -18.25
C PRO A 28 0.69 9.17 -18.06
N PRO A 29 1.01 10.22 -18.83
CA PRO A 29 2.33 10.83 -18.81
C PRO A 29 2.66 11.37 -17.42
N THR A 30 3.53 10.67 -16.69
CA THR A 30 4.12 11.18 -15.46
C THR A 30 5.17 12.21 -15.86
N HIS A 31 4.99 13.48 -15.52
CA HIS A 31 6.01 14.51 -15.81
C HIS A 31 7.25 14.39 -14.92
N SER A 32 7.19 13.56 -13.87
CA SER A 32 8.37 13.27 -13.07
C SER A 32 9.36 12.43 -13.85
N LYS A 33 10.50 13.03 -14.20
CA LYS A 33 11.61 12.36 -14.90
C LYS A 33 12.21 11.27 -14.01
N ALA A 34 12.25 11.52 -12.70
CA ALA A 34 12.66 10.57 -11.68
C ALA A 34 11.73 9.34 -11.64
N LEU A 35 10.42 9.55 -11.63
CA LEU A 35 9.45 8.46 -11.65
C LEU A 35 9.48 7.69 -12.97
N ALA A 36 9.56 8.39 -14.10
CA ALA A 36 9.70 7.79 -15.41
C ALA A 36 10.98 6.93 -15.51
N ALA A 37 12.11 7.40 -15.00
CA ALA A 37 13.36 6.63 -14.97
C ALA A 37 13.27 5.40 -14.05
N ALA A 38 12.63 5.53 -12.88
CA ALA A 38 12.42 4.41 -11.96
C ALA A 38 11.47 3.35 -12.55
N LEU A 39 10.40 3.78 -13.23
CA LEU A 39 9.46 2.92 -13.95
C LEU A 39 10.13 2.23 -15.14
N ALA A 40 10.89 2.98 -15.95
CA ALA A 40 11.58 2.46 -17.15
C ALA A 40 12.62 1.38 -16.81
N SER A 41 13.37 1.55 -15.71
CA SER A 41 14.31 0.53 -15.21
C SER A 41 13.60 -0.79 -14.83
N ALA A 42 12.33 -0.71 -14.41
CA ALA A 42 11.50 -1.84 -14.03
C ALA A 42 10.68 -2.46 -15.16
N ALA A 43 10.42 -1.71 -16.25
CA ALA A 43 9.54 -2.09 -17.37
C ALA A 43 10.20 -2.96 -18.45
N LYS A 44 11.31 -3.64 -18.16
CA LYS A 44 11.94 -4.59 -19.10
C LYS A 44 10.91 -5.65 -19.56
N PRO A 45 10.95 -6.12 -20.83
CA PRO A 45 9.95 -7.04 -21.37
C PRO A 45 9.70 -8.24 -20.45
N GLY A 46 8.42 -8.48 -20.11
CA GLY A 46 8.00 -9.55 -19.18
C GLY A 46 8.15 -9.23 -17.69
N LYS A 47 8.47 -7.99 -17.28
CA LYS A 47 8.50 -7.55 -15.88
C LYS A 47 7.55 -6.37 -15.64
N SER A 48 6.68 -6.51 -14.64
CA SER A 48 5.91 -5.39 -14.09
C SER A 48 6.69 -4.73 -12.95
N LEU A 49 6.52 -3.42 -12.75
CA LEU A 49 7.09 -2.74 -11.59
C LEU A 49 6.52 -3.37 -10.31
N ASN A 50 7.40 -4.00 -9.53
CA ASN A 50 7.08 -4.33 -8.15
C ASN A 50 7.17 -3.05 -7.31
N PHE A 51 6.09 -2.27 -7.28
CA PHE A 51 6.04 -1.00 -6.56
C PHE A 51 6.43 -1.18 -5.08
N ALA A 52 5.90 -2.22 -4.43
CA ALA A 52 6.19 -2.50 -3.02
C ALA A 52 7.70 -2.63 -2.72
N ARG A 53 8.49 -3.15 -3.67
CA ARG A 53 9.95 -3.28 -3.54
C ARG A 53 10.69 -1.96 -3.78
N HIS A 54 10.16 -1.06 -4.61
CA HIS A 54 10.87 0.13 -5.08
C HIS A 54 10.34 1.44 -4.49
N LYS A 55 9.22 1.41 -3.76
CA LYS A 55 8.52 2.59 -3.25
C LYS A 55 9.41 3.56 -2.46
N GLU A 56 10.40 3.07 -1.71
CA GLU A 56 11.33 3.90 -0.94
C GLU A 56 12.28 4.69 -1.84
N THR A 57 12.86 4.02 -2.83
CA THR A 57 13.67 4.67 -3.87
C THR A 57 12.85 5.67 -4.65
N ILE A 58 11.64 5.30 -5.08
CA ILE A 58 10.73 6.19 -5.81
C ILE A 58 10.41 7.43 -4.98
N ALA A 59 10.04 7.27 -3.70
CA ALA A 59 9.75 8.40 -2.81
C ALA A 59 10.95 9.34 -2.65
N THR A 60 12.16 8.78 -2.59
CA THR A 60 13.40 9.56 -2.44
C THR A 60 13.69 10.39 -3.68
N GLU A 61 13.59 9.82 -4.88
CA GLU A 61 13.84 10.54 -6.13
C GLU A 61 12.73 11.56 -6.43
N LEU A 62 11.47 11.22 -6.15
CA LEU A 62 10.35 12.17 -6.22
C LEU A 62 10.58 13.36 -5.29
N TYR A 63 10.98 13.12 -4.03
CA TYR A 63 11.26 14.20 -3.08
C TYR A 63 12.34 15.16 -3.62
N ARG A 64 13.45 14.62 -4.14
CA ARG A 64 14.54 15.44 -4.69
C ARG A 64 14.08 16.31 -5.86
N GLU A 65 13.35 15.70 -6.79
CA GLU A 65 12.81 16.39 -7.96
C GLU A 65 11.79 17.46 -7.57
N PHE A 66 10.83 17.12 -6.72
CA PHE A 66 9.82 18.03 -6.21
C PHE A 66 10.45 19.18 -5.46
N ASN A 67 11.45 18.93 -4.60
CA ASN A 67 12.16 19.97 -3.90
C ASN A 67 12.84 20.93 -4.88
N ARG A 68 13.61 20.40 -5.84
CA ARG A 68 14.32 21.19 -6.85
C ARG A 68 13.36 22.06 -7.67
N ASP A 69 12.37 21.44 -8.31
CA ASP A 69 11.56 22.12 -9.33
C ASP A 69 10.33 22.81 -8.74
N GLY A 70 9.67 22.19 -7.76
CA GLY A 70 8.45 22.67 -7.14
C GLY A 70 8.72 23.66 -6.00
N PHE A 71 9.69 23.37 -5.14
CA PHE A 71 9.99 24.15 -3.93
C PHE A 71 11.26 25.01 -4.05
N GLY A 72 11.91 25.03 -5.23
CA GLY A 72 13.09 25.85 -5.49
C GLY A 72 14.33 25.45 -4.69
N GLY A 73 14.43 24.19 -4.29
CA GLY A 73 15.51 23.67 -3.46
C GLY A 73 15.49 24.16 -2.01
N ALA A 74 14.39 24.79 -1.56
CA ALA A 74 14.31 25.41 -0.24
C ALA A 74 14.03 24.42 0.90
N LEU A 75 13.51 23.21 0.61
CA LEU A 75 13.35 22.19 1.64
C LEU A 75 14.69 21.49 1.91
N PRO A 76 14.90 20.91 3.12
CA PRO A 76 16.13 20.20 3.45
C PRO A 76 16.49 19.13 2.42
N GLU A 77 17.76 19.07 2.01
CA GLU A 77 18.23 18.04 1.08
C GLU A 77 18.00 16.62 1.64
N LYS A 78 18.32 16.44 2.93
CA LYS A 78 18.01 15.24 3.70
C LYS A 78 16.72 15.46 4.47
N PHE A 79 15.67 14.76 4.10
CA PHE A 79 14.35 14.88 4.71
C PHE A 79 13.84 13.50 5.14
N GLU A 80 13.31 13.40 6.36
CA GLU A 80 12.84 12.14 6.92
C GLU A 80 11.49 11.76 6.28
N ILE A 81 11.51 10.70 5.47
CA ILE A 81 10.32 10.06 4.91
C ILE A 81 10.27 8.63 5.44
N THR A 82 9.22 8.29 6.16
CA THR A 82 9.04 6.96 6.79
C THR A 82 7.79 6.27 6.29
N TRP A 83 7.74 4.95 6.46
CA TRP A 83 6.62 4.12 6.00
C TRP A 83 5.91 3.44 7.18
N ASN A 84 4.60 3.59 7.28
CA ASN A 84 3.79 3.04 8.36
C ASN A 84 2.68 2.11 7.83
N ALA A 85 2.63 0.88 8.36
CA ALA A 85 1.59 -0.10 8.05
C ALA A 85 0.28 0.07 8.85
N LYS A 86 0.28 0.95 9.85
CA LYS A 86 -0.88 1.28 10.69
C LYS A 86 -1.69 2.47 10.16
N LEU A 87 -1.19 3.21 9.17
CA LEU A 87 -1.97 4.24 8.45
C LEU A 87 -2.91 3.54 7.47
N LEU A 88 -4.13 3.25 7.91
CA LEU A 88 -5.09 2.43 7.14
C LEU A 88 -6.17 3.24 6.41
N THR A 89 -6.38 4.49 6.82
CA THR A 89 -7.42 5.40 6.31
C THR A 89 -6.86 6.68 5.70
N THR A 90 -5.56 6.91 5.87
CA THR A 90 -4.85 8.09 5.37
C THR A 90 -3.58 7.61 4.69
N ALA A 91 -3.21 8.25 3.59
CA ALA A 91 -2.09 7.84 2.79
C ALA A 91 -0.75 8.47 3.17
N GLY A 92 -0.79 9.68 3.71
CA GLY A 92 0.37 10.45 4.16
C GLY A 92 -0.01 11.30 5.36
N LEU A 93 0.98 11.60 6.19
CA LEU A 93 0.89 12.58 7.27
C LEU A 93 2.21 13.34 7.39
N THR A 94 2.12 14.66 7.46
CA THR A 94 3.25 15.51 7.80
C THR A 94 3.24 15.82 9.30
N HIS A 95 4.35 15.50 9.97
CA HIS A 95 4.56 15.81 11.38
C HIS A 95 5.43 17.06 11.49
N TYR A 96 5.07 17.95 12.41
CA TYR A 96 5.77 19.22 12.65
C TYR A 96 6.26 19.30 14.08
N ARG A 97 7.46 19.86 14.29
CA ARG A 97 8.00 20.14 15.63
C ARG A 97 8.69 21.49 15.63
N LYS A 98 8.41 22.31 16.65
CA LYS A 98 9.15 23.53 16.96
C LYS A 98 9.98 23.28 18.23
N VAL A 99 11.27 23.59 18.19
CA VAL A 99 12.16 23.52 19.34
C VAL A 99 12.70 24.92 19.59
N THR A 100 12.32 25.53 20.71
CA THR A 100 12.87 26.82 21.12
C THR A 100 14.04 26.56 22.06
N ARG A 101 15.24 26.98 21.68
CA ARG A 101 16.43 26.87 22.53
C ARG A 101 16.39 27.94 23.63
N SER A 102 17.19 27.73 24.67
CA SER A 102 17.39 28.72 25.75
C SER A 102 17.89 30.07 25.24
N SER A 103 18.56 30.11 24.08
CA SER A 103 18.96 31.33 23.37
C SER A 103 17.79 32.12 22.74
N GLY A 104 16.55 31.62 22.83
CA GLY A 104 15.38 32.21 22.17
C GLY A 104 15.23 31.83 20.69
N VAL A 105 16.25 31.21 20.08
CA VAL A 105 16.21 30.76 18.68
C VAL A 105 15.27 29.57 18.54
N SER A 106 14.32 29.67 17.59
CA SER A 106 13.36 28.61 17.26
C SER A 106 13.79 27.80 16.04
N GLU A 107 13.98 26.50 16.24
CA GLU A 107 14.22 25.53 15.18
C GLU A 107 12.91 24.84 14.78
N TYR A 108 12.73 24.64 13.48
CA TYR A 108 11.53 24.03 12.90
C TYR A 108 11.93 22.75 12.20
N HIS A 109 11.29 21.65 12.58
CA HIS A 109 11.50 20.34 12.00
C HIS A 109 10.19 19.83 11.41
N ALA A 110 10.30 19.07 10.32
CA ALA A 110 9.21 18.31 9.75
C ALA A 110 9.70 16.93 9.31
N ARG A 111 8.78 15.98 9.29
CA ARG A 111 8.96 14.67 8.64
C ARG A 111 7.66 14.23 8.00
N ILE A 112 7.75 13.37 7.00
CA ILE A 112 6.60 12.79 6.32
C ILE A 112 6.52 11.30 6.65
N GLU A 113 5.31 10.84 6.93
CA GLU A 113 4.99 9.45 7.19
C GLU A 113 3.98 8.98 6.14
N LEU A 114 4.30 7.91 5.42
CA LEU A 114 3.54 7.40 4.28
C LEU A 114 2.94 6.02 4.59
N SER A 115 1.72 5.76 4.12
CA SER A 115 1.04 4.49 4.33
C SER A 115 1.54 3.42 3.37
N THR A 116 1.92 2.27 3.93
CA THR A 116 2.26 1.09 3.12
C THR A 116 1.05 0.36 2.53
N LYS A 117 -0.15 0.62 3.05
CA LYS A 117 -1.38 -0.09 2.67
C LYS A 117 -2.27 0.74 1.74
N VAL A 118 -2.17 2.05 1.83
CA VAL A 118 -2.98 2.98 1.02
C VAL A 118 -2.24 3.39 -0.25
N LEU A 119 -0.92 3.59 -0.18
CA LEU A 119 -0.07 3.82 -1.34
C LEU A 119 0.35 2.48 -1.91
N ASP A 120 -0.38 2.00 -2.91
CA ASP A 120 -0.16 0.74 -3.62
C ASP A 120 0.27 0.94 -5.09
N THR A 121 0.28 2.19 -5.57
CA THR A 121 0.78 2.56 -6.90
C THR A 121 1.70 3.78 -6.83
N ALA A 122 2.48 3.99 -7.90
CA ALA A 122 3.41 5.11 -7.96
C ALA A 122 2.71 6.47 -8.09
N GLU A 123 1.57 6.51 -8.77
CA GLU A 123 0.77 7.72 -9.01
C GLU A 123 0.15 8.21 -7.69
N LYS A 124 -0.34 7.27 -6.85
CA LYS A 124 -0.79 7.61 -5.50
C LYS A 124 0.35 8.16 -4.66
N LEU A 125 1.54 7.57 -4.74
CA LEU A 125 2.72 8.04 -4.04
C LEU A 125 3.11 9.46 -4.49
N GLU A 126 3.14 9.71 -5.80
CA GLU A 126 3.45 11.00 -6.41
C GLU A 126 2.54 12.11 -5.87
N ALA A 127 1.23 11.94 -5.99
CA ALA A 127 0.26 12.94 -5.54
C ALA A 127 0.30 13.17 -4.01
N THR A 128 0.44 12.09 -3.24
CA THR A 128 0.48 12.14 -1.77
C THR A 128 1.73 12.82 -1.28
N LEU A 129 2.90 12.43 -1.80
CA LEU A 129 4.15 13.02 -1.39
C LEU A 129 4.18 14.51 -1.70
N LEU A 130 3.70 14.92 -2.87
CA LEU A 130 3.63 16.33 -3.24
C LEU A 130 2.70 17.13 -2.31
N HIS A 131 1.56 16.55 -1.91
CA HIS A 131 0.65 17.13 -0.92
C HIS A 131 1.34 17.31 0.45
N GLU A 132 1.96 16.25 0.97
CA GLU A 132 2.65 16.30 2.25
C GLU A 132 3.86 17.25 2.21
N MET A 133 4.54 17.39 1.07
CA MET A 133 5.60 18.39 0.91
C MET A 133 5.07 19.82 0.93
N CYS A 134 3.85 20.09 0.44
CA CYS A 134 3.22 21.42 0.57
C CYS A 134 2.96 21.78 2.04
N HIS A 135 2.54 20.80 2.83
CA HIS A 135 2.42 20.91 4.29
C HIS A 135 3.78 21.20 4.94
N ALA A 136 4.82 20.44 4.57
CA ALA A 136 6.17 20.64 5.08
C ALA A 136 6.73 22.03 4.72
N ALA A 137 6.50 22.52 3.50
CA ALA A 137 6.92 23.84 3.05
C ALA A 137 6.22 24.97 3.81
N ALA A 138 4.89 24.88 3.97
CA ALA A 138 4.14 25.85 4.77
C ALA A 138 4.69 25.96 6.20
N TRP A 139 5.08 24.84 6.81
CA TRP A 139 5.66 24.82 8.14
C TRP A 139 7.11 25.30 8.19
N LEU A 140 7.98 24.74 7.35
CA LEU A 140 9.42 24.99 7.42
C LEU A 140 9.81 26.36 6.87
N LEU A 141 9.14 26.83 5.82
CA LEU A 141 9.50 28.05 5.12
C LEU A 141 8.66 29.23 5.62
N ASP A 142 7.34 29.07 5.71
CA ASP A 142 6.44 30.15 6.10
C ASP A 142 6.05 30.15 7.58
N LYS A 143 6.52 29.16 8.36
CA LYS A 143 6.23 29.01 9.80
C LYS A 143 4.73 28.92 10.11
N CYS A 144 3.95 28.37 9.17
CA CYS A 144 2.49 28.28 9.24
C CYS A 144 2.02 26.82 9.17
N ALA A 145 1.42 26.32 10.25
CA ALA A 145 0.82 24.97 10.30
C ALA A 145 -0.71 24.98 10.30
N LYS A 146 -1.36 26.13 10.56
CA LYS A 146 -2.81 26.22 10.74
C LYS A 146 -3.42 27.40 9.98
N PRO A 147 -4.61 27.22 9.38
CA PRO A 147 -5.27 25.93 9.17
C PRO A 147 -4.47 25.05 8.19
N PRO A 148 -4.50 23.70 8.30
CA PRO A 148 -3.62 22.82 7.52
C PRO A 148 -3.66 23.08 6.02
N HIS A 149 -4.85 23.31 5.45
CA HIS A 149 -5.06 23.64 4.03
C HIS A 149 -5.44 25.10 3.81
N GLY A 150 -4.85 26.00 4.61
CA GLY A 150 -5.04 27.45 4.54
C GLY A 150 -4.42 28.11 3.31
N SER A 151 -4.40 29.43 3.29
CA SER A 151 -3.83 30.23 2.18
C SER A 151 -2.37 29.88 1.88
N VAL A 152 -1.55 29.63 2.90
CA VAL A 152 -0.14 29.26 2.75
C VAL A 152 0.02 27.90 2.08
N PHE A 153 -0.75 26.89 2.51
CA PHE A 153 -0.77 25.58 1.83
C PHE A 153 -1.22 25.73 0.38
N LYS A 154 -2.32 26.45 0.13
CA LYS A 154 -2.86 26.67 -1.22
C LYS A 154 -1.87 27.39 -2.13
N LYS A 155 -1.06 28.31 -1.58
CA LYS A 155 0.05 28.96 -2.30
C LYS A 155 1.07 27.94 -2.80
N TRP A 156 1.52 27.03 -1.94
CA TRP A 156 2.46 25.96 -2.33
C TRP A 156 1.82 24.97 -3.30
N ALA A 157 0.59 24.53 -3.03
CA ALA A 157 -0.17 23.63 -3.90
C ALA A 157 -0.32 24.22 -5.31
N ALA A 158 -0.72 25.49 -5.43
CA ALA A 158 -0.83 26.18 -6.71
C ALA A 158 0.53 26.29 -7.43
N ARG A 159 1.61 26.56 -6.68
CA ARG A 159 2.96 26.60 -7.24
C ARG A 159 3.35 25.26 -7.83
N VAL A 160 3.24 24.17 -7.06
CA VAL A 160 3.67 22.84 -7.54
C VAL A 160 2.77 22.29 -8.64
N MET A 161 1.46 22.57 -8.61
CA MET A 161 0.56 22.18 -9.70
C MET A 161 0.84 22.92 -11.02
N ARG A 162 1.50 24.09 -11.01
CA ARG A 162 2.00 24.71 -12.25
C ARG A 162 3.21 23.98 -12.81
N VAL A 163 4.03 23.38 -11.96
CA VAL A 163 5.22 22.60 -12.36
C VAL A 163 4.80 21.18 -12.80
N TYR A 164 3.83 20.59 -12.10
CA TYR A 164 3.32 19.24 -12.31
C TYR A 164 1.81 19.28 -12.63
N PRO A 165 1.40 19.74 -13.82
CA PRO A 165 -0.01 20.01 -14.16
C PRO A 165 -0.92 18.76 -14.17
N VAL A 166 -0.33 17.57 -14.27
CA VAL A 166 -1.06 16.29 -14.25
C VAL A 166 -1.36 15.84 -12.80
N VAL A 167 -0.58 16.31 -11.82
CA VAL A 167 -0.73 15.93 -10.41
C VAL A 167 -1.67 16.92 -9.72
N ARG A 168 -2.78 16.43 -9.18
CA ARG A 168 -3.70 17.26 -8.38
C ARG A 168 -3.32 17.23 -6.90
N VAL A 169 -3.10 18.40 -6.32
CA VAL A 169 -2.91 18.60 -4.88
C VAL A 169 -4.17 19.23 -4.29
N ASP A 170 -5.10 18.37 -3.88
CA ASP A 170 -6.34 18.76 -3.21
C ASP A 170 -6.17 18.84 -1.68
N THR A 171 -7.22 19.25 -0.95
CA THR A 171 -7.21 19.28 0.53
C THR A 171 -7.34 17.89 1.16
N CYS A 172 -7.70 16.87 0.39
CA CYS A 172 -7.81 15.49 0.82
C CYS A 172 -7.30 14.57 -0.29
N HIS A 173 -6.77 13.41 0.09
CA HIS A 173 -6.49 12.33 -0.84
C HIS A 173 -7.82 11.77 -1.37
N SER A 174 -8.07 11.89 -2.67
CA SER A 174 -9.36 11.56 -3.31
C SER A 174 -9.42 10.14 -3.90
N TYR A 175 -8.36 9.33 -3.78
CA TYR A 175 -8.34 7.99 -4.38
C TYR A 175 -8.93 6.91 -3.46
N GLN A 176 -9.50 5.88 -4.08
CA GLN A 176 -10.14 4.76 -3.39
C GLN A 176 -9.12 3.92 -2.65
N ILE A 177 -9.32 3.74 -1.34
CA ILE A 177 -8.52 2.84 -0.51
C ILE A 177 -9.02 1.42 -0.73
N HIS A 178 -8.17 0.57 -1.30
CA HIS A 178 -8.51 -0.83 -1.49
C HIS A 178 -8.46 -1.57 -0.14
N GLN A 179 -9.61 -2.11 0.27
CA GLN A 179 -9.76 -2.91 1.49
C GLN A 179 -10.17 -4.33 1.08
N PRO A 180 -9.20 -5.27 0.95
CA PRO A 180 -9.41 -6.55 0.28
C PRO A 180 -10.37 -7.48 1.01
N TYR A 181 -10.44 -7.44 2.34
CA TYR A 181 -11.28 -8.36 3.11
C TYR A 181 -12.65 -7.73 3.33
N LYS A 182 -13.70 -8.38 2.83
CA LYS A 182 -15.07 -7.86 2.88
C LYS A 182 -15.93 -8.69 3.83
N TYR A 183 -16.75 -7.99 4.59
CA TYR A 183 -17.74 -8.55 5.50
C TYR A 183 -19.07 -7.85 5.28
N ARG A 184 -20.17 -8.53 5.55
CA ARG A 184 -21.52 -7.98 5.38
C ARG A 184 -22.43 -8.37 6.52
N CYS A 185 -23.36 -7.49 6.88
CA CYS A 185 -24.43 -7.85 7.78
C CYS A 185 -25.43 -8.79 7.10
N THR A 186 -25.77 -9.88 7.78
CA THR A 186 -26.72 -10.90 7.30
C THR A 186 -28.18 -10.44 7.32
N GLN A 187 -28.48 -9.34 8.01
CA GLN A 187 -29.84 -8.80 8.07
C GLN A 187 -30.21 -8.20 6.71
N SER A 188 -31.28 -8.71 6.11
CA SER A 188 -31.74 -8.35 4.75
C SER A 188 -32.04 -6.87 4.56
N TRP A 189 -32.45 -6.18 5.62
CA TRP A 189 -32.73 -4.74 5.62
C TRP A 189 -31.50 -3.89 5.94
N CYS A 190 -30.43 -4.47 6.52
CA CYS A 190 -29.23 -3.72 6.89
C CYS A 190 -28.17 -3.80 5.80
N LEU A 191 -27.74 -5.02 5.43
CA LEU A 191 -26.72 -5.31 4.42
C LEU A 191 -25.44 -4.47 4.50
N GLN A 192 -25.15 -3.85 5.66
CA GLN A 192 -24.00 -2.97 5.83
C GLN A 192 -22.71 -3.75 5.55
N GLU A 193 -21.90 -3.22 4.64
CA GLU A 193 -20.62 -3.79 4.29
C GLU A 193 -19.46 -3.14 5.06
N TYR A 194 -18.45 -3.94 5.35
CA TYR A 194 -17.23 -3.52 6.02
C TYR A 194 -16.01 -4.02 5.25
N GLY A 195 -15.16 -3.09 4.81
CA GLY A 195 -13.85 -3.41 4.25
C GLY A 195 -12.76 -3.41 5.32
N ARG A 196 -11.81 -4.34 5.23
CA ARG A 196 -10.61 -4.43 6.07
C ARG A 196 -9.36 -4.75 5.26
N HIS A 197 -8.21 -4.35 5.80
CA HIS A 197 -6.86 -4.63 5.25
C HIS A 197 -6.33 -6.03 5.61
N SER A 198 -6.97 -6.70 6.56
CA SER A 198 -6.70 -8.07 6.99
C SER A 198 -8.01 -8.80 7.32
N LYS A 199 -7.98 -10.14 7.40
CA LYS A 199 -9.10 -10.96 7.88
C LYS A 199 -9.24 -10.82 9.40
N SER A 200 -9.69 -9.65 9.86
CA SER A 200 -9.60 -9.23 11.27
C SER A 200 -10.91 -9.25 12.05
N ILE A 201 -12.06 -9.38 11.39
CA ILE A 201 -13.34 -9.50 12.08
C ILE A 201 -13.59 -10.98 12.33
N ASP A 202 -13.60 -11.34 13.60
CA ASP A 202 -14.20 -12.58 14.08
C ASP A 202 -15.72 -12.40 14.04
N VAL A 203 -16.37 -13.11 13.11
CA VAL A 203 -17.81 -12.98 12.85
C VAL A 203 -18.67 -13.63 13.93
N ASP A 204 -18.08 -14.48 14.77
CA ASP A 204 -18.77 -15.13 15.89
C ASP A 204 -18.68 -14.25 17.15
N ALA A 205 -17.60 -13.49 17.31
CA ALA A 205 -17.41 -12.58 18.44
C ALA A 205 -17.90 -11.13 18.19
N LYS A 206 -18.08 -10.71 16.93
CA LYS A 206 -18.42 -9.32 16.57
C LYS A 206 -19.71 -9.23 15.77
N ALA A 207 -20.51 -8.21 16.07
CA ALA A 207 -21.77 -7.92 15.41
C ALA A 207 -21.70 -6.68 14.52
N CYS A 208 -22.72 -6.49 13.68
CA CYS A 208 -22.90 -5.30 12.87
C CYS A 208 -23.02 -4.05 13.75
N GLY A 209 -22.21 -3.03 13.50
CA GLY A 209 -22.25 -1.77 14.25
C GLY A 209 -23.48 -0.89 13.99
N VAL A 210 -24.36 -1.28 13.05
CA VAL A 210 -25.59 -0.54 12.71
C VAL A 210 -26.82 -1.18 13.38
N CYS A 211 -26.94 -2.51 13.30
CA CYS A 211 -28.15 -3.22 13.76
C CYS A 211 -27.88 -4.33 14.78
N ASN A 212 -26.63 -4.52 15.21
CA ASN A 212 -26.19 -5.64 16.07
C ASN A 212 -26.47 -7.04 15.49
N GLY A 213 -26.83 -7.17 14.22
CA GLY A 213 -27.02 -8.45 13.54
C GLY A 213 -25.70 -9.17 13.25
N LYS A 214 -25.79 -10.48 12.97
CA LYS A 214 -24.64 -11.34 12.62
C LYS A 214 -23.94 -10.85 11.36
N LEU A 215 -22.62 -10.96 11.34
CA LEU A 215 -21.78 -10.68 10.19
C LEU A 215 -21.43 -11.97 9.44
N GLU A 216 -21.27 -11.88 8.13
CA GLU A 216 -20.68 -12.93 7.30
C GLU A 216 -19.39 -12.42 6.64
N PHE A 217 -18.43 -13.32 6.44
CA PHE A 217 -17.21 -13.03 5.69
C PHE A 217 -17.44 -13.36 4.22
N LEU A 218 -17.37 -12.34 3.36
CA LEU A 218 -17.62 -12.50 1.92
C LEU A 218 -16.41 -13.06 1.16
N GLY A 219 -15.21 -12.85 1.72
CA GLY A 219 -13.96 -13.28 1.13
C GLY A 219 -12.93 -12.17 1.00
N LYS A 220 -11.86 -12.49 0.29
CA LYS A 220 -10.83 -11.55 -0.13
C LYS A 220 -11.10 -11.14 -1.59
N PHE A 221 -10.94 -9.87 -1.90
CA PHE A 221 -11.17 -9.30 -3.23
C PHE A 221 -9.90 -8.61 -3.73
N ASN A 222 -9.67 -8.66 -5.03
CA ASN A 222 -8.62 -7.92 -5.72
C ASN A 222 -9.05 -6.46 -5.97
N ALA A 223 -8.11 -5.62 -6.38
CA ALA A 223 -8.37 -4.20 -6.63
C ALA A 223 -9.41 -3.96 -7.76
N ASP A 224 -9.49 -4.88 -8.72
CA ASP A 224 -10.48 -4.89 -9.81
C ASP A 224 -11.88 -5.38 -9.37
N GLY A 225 -12.06 -5.74 -8.09
CA GLY A 225 -13.33 -6.23 -7.55
C GLY A 225 -13.56 -7.73 -7.76
N THR A 226 -12.66 -8.46 -8.42
CA THR A 226 -12.76 -9.91 -8.54
C THR A 226 -12.47 -10.60 -7.20
N LYS A 227 -13.15 -11.71 -6.94
CA LYS A 227 -12.90 -12.50 -5.72
C LYS A 227 -11.55 -13.20 -5.86
N ALA A 228 -10.66 -12.96 -4.90
CA ALA A 228 -9.35 -13.59 -4.87
C ALA A 228 -9.50 -15.06 -4.43
N GLU A 229 -8.88 -15.96 -5.19
CA GLU A 229 -8.87 -17.38 -4.83
C GLU A 229 -8.18 -17.62 -3.49
N GLU A 230 -8.77 -18.49 -2.67
CA GLU A 230 -8.11 -18.99 -1.48
C GLU A 230 -6.96 -19.91 -1.90
N LYS A 231 -5.74 -19.39 -1.81
CA LYS A 231 -4.54 -20.19 -2.04
C LYS A 231 -4.48 -21.31 -1.01
N LYS A 232 -4.43 -22.56 -1.48
CA LYS A 232 -4.17 -23.73 -0.63
C LYS A 232 -2.90 -23.50 0.17
N ALA A 233 -2.93 -23.90 1.45
CA ALA A 233 -1.77 -23.80 2.32
C ALA A 233 -0.56 -24.50 1.66
N THR A 234 0.57 -23.81 1.61
CA THR A 234 1.79 -24.40 1.04
C THR A 234 2.24 -25.57 1.91
N ALA A 235 3.01 -26.51 1.34
CA ALA A 235 3.56 -27.64 2.10
C ALA A 235 4.34 -27.16 3.35
N PHE A 236 5.11 -26.07 3.21
CA PHE A 236 5.79 -25.44 4.35
C PHE A 236 4.81 -24.83 5.38
N SER A 237 3.71 -24.23 4.94
CA SER A 237 2.69 -23.70 5.87
C SER A 237 2.01 -24.80 6.67
N LEU A 238 1.76 -25.96 6.05
CA LEU A 238 1.24 -27.14 6.75
C LEU A 238 2.26 -27.68 7.74
N PHE A 239 3.53 -27.81 7.32
CA PHE A 239 4.64 -28.20 8.19
C PHE A 239 4.78 -27.27 9.40
N VAL A 240 4.75 -25.95 9.19
CA VAL A 240 4.78 -24.99 10.30
C VAL A 240 3.60 -25.22 11.23
N LYS A 241 2.38 -25.40 10.70
CA LYS A 241 1.19 -25.63 11.54
C LYS A 241 1.34 -26.90 12.39
N GLU A 242 1.93 -27.95 11.83
CA GLU A 242 2.13 -29.24 12.50
C GLU A 242 3.24 -29.17 13.57
N HIS A 243 4.38 -28.56 13.26
CA HIS A 243 5.57 -28.60 14.13
C HIS A 243 5.75 -27.37 15.02
N PHE A 244 4.97 -26.30 14.86
CA PHE A 244 5.19 -25.07 15.63
C PHE A 244 5.07 -25.25 17.14
N GLY A 245 4.07 -26.02 17.61
CA GLY A 245 3.87 -26.27 19.04
C GLY A 245 5.08 -26.94 19.68
N SER A 246 5.53 -28.06 19.11
CA SER A 246 6.66 -28.83 19.62
C SER A 246 7.98 -28.06 19.56
N VAL A 247 8.23 -27.31 18.48
CA VAL A 247 9.44 -26.48 18.39
C VAL A 247 9.41 -25.35 19.41
N LYS A 248 8.25 -24.74 19.65
CA LYS A 248 8.10 -23.68 20.65
C LYS A 248 8.32 -24.20 22.07
N GLU A 249 7.84 -25.40 22.40
CA GLU A 249 8.03 -26.02 23.72
C GLU A 249 9.48 -26.44 23.97
N ARG A 250 10.20 -26.89 22.94
CA ARG A 250 11.61 -27.26 23.04
C ARG A 250 12.54 -26.05 23.23
N LEU A 251 12.13 -24.88 22.75
CA LEU A 251 12.92 -23.65 22.86
C LEU A 251 12.65 -22.96 24.22
N PRO A 252 13.61 -22.18 24.74
CA PRO A 252 13.43 -21.45 25.99
C PRO A 252 12.15 -20.62 26.00
N ALA A 253 11.46 -20.60 27.15
CA ALA A 253 10.27 -19.78 27.32
C ALA A 253 10.58 -18.31 27.00
N GLY A 254 9.68 -17.66 26.25
CA GLY A 254 9.89 -16.29 25.77
C GLY A 254 10.74 -16.17 24.50
N THR A 255 11.15 -17.29 23.88
CA THR A 255 11.85 -17.25 22.59
C THR A 255 11.04 -16.45 21.55
N PRO A 256 11.64 -15.39 20.94
CA PRO A 256 10.97 -14.60 19.93
C PRO A 256 10.45 -15.46 18.77
N HIS A 257 9.23 -15.17 18.31
CA HIS A 257 8.59 -15.89 17.19
C HIS A 257 9.49 -16.03 15.96
N LYS A 258 10.30 -15.00 15.65
CA LYS A 258 11.27 -15.00 14.55
C LYS A 258 12.29 -16.15 14.66
N LEU A 259 12.73 -16.50 15.87
CA LEU A 259 13.68 -17.58 16.11
C LEU A 259 13.01 -18.94 15.99
N VAL A 260 11.77 -19.09 16.49
CA VAL A 260 10.96 -20.31 16.29
C VAL A 260 10.77 -20.59 14.79
N MET A 261 10.42 -19.57 14.00
CA MET A 261 10.27 -19.69 12.55
C MET A 261 11.59 -20.00 11.83
N LYS A 262 12.72 -19.47 12.33
CA LYS A 262 14.05 -19.79 11.79
C LYS A 262 14.37 -21.26 12.00
N GLU A 263 14.10 -21.80 13.18
CA GLU A 263 14.30 -23.20 13.52
C GLU A 263 13.43 -24.13 12.66
N LEU A 264 12.13 -23.82 12.51
CA LEU A 264 11.23 -24.56 11.61
C LEU A 264 11.72 -24.53 10.15
N SER A 265 12.28 -23.41 9.71
CA SER A 265 12.84 -23.30 8.36
C SER A 265 14.09 -24.16 8.16
N VAL A 266 14.91 -24.32 9.21
CA VAL A 266 16.07 -25.23 9.20
C VAL A 266 15.59 -26.68 9.14
N GLN A 267 14.64 -27.06 10.00
CA GLN A 267 14.09 -28.42 10.03
C GLN A 267 13.44 -28.81 8.69
N TRP A 268 12.67 -27.90 8.08
CA TRP A 268 12.07 -28.12 6.77
C TRP A 268 13.11 -28.39 5.68
N LYS A 269 14.23 -27.64 5.69
CA LYS A 269 15.33 -27.85 4.73
C LYS A 269 16.07 -29.17 4.97
N SER A 270 16.34 -29.50 6.24
CA SER A 270 17.00 -30.75 6.61
C SER A 270 16.14 -31.98 6.29
N GLY A 271 14.81 -31.85 6.32
CA GLY A 271 13.86 -32.90 5.93
C GLY A 271 13.61 -33.02 4.42
N GLY A 272 14.42 -32.39 3.57
CA GLY A 272 14.27 -32.46 2.11
C GLY A 272 13.20 -31.54 1.51
N GLY A 273 12.62 -30.64 2.31
CA GLY A 273 11.64 -29.65 1.89
C GLY A 273 12.25 -28.56 1.01
N THR A 274 12.51 -28.86 -0.26
CA THR A 274 12.78 -27.84 -1.28
C THR A 274 11.61 -27.80 -2.25
N GLY A 275 10.90 -26.67 -2.29
CA GLY A 275 9.76 -26.51 -3.19
C GLY A 275 10.23 -26.60 -4.64
N LYS A 276 9.88 -27.70 -5.33
CA LYS A 276 9.97 -27.80 -6.78
C LYS A 276 9.14 -26.63 -7.35
N LYS A 277 9.79 -25.68 -8.04
CA LYS A 277 9.09 -24.75 -8.93
C LYS A 277 8.45 -25.62 -10.02
N SER A 278 7.16 -25.90 -9.92
CA SER A 278 6.38 -26.42 -11.04
C SER A 278 6.28 -25.31 -12.09
N ARG A 279 7.25 -25.29 -13.01
CA ARG A 279 7.07 -24.66 -14.31
C ARG A 279 6.36 -25.72 -15.15
N ALA A 280 5.04 -25.66 -15.20
CA ALA A 280 4.27 -26.41 -16.17
C ALA A 280 4.60 -25.82 -17.55
N GLY A 281 5.27 -26.61 -18.37
CA GLY A 281 5.50 -26.40 -19.79
C GLY A 281 5.47 -27.79 -20.41
N ASP A 282 4.51 -27.97 -21.31
CA ASP A 282 4.27 -29.17 -22.11
C ASP A 282 5.55 -29.73 -22.72
N GLU A 283 5.74 -31.04 -22.57
CA GLU A 283 6.41 -31.88 -23.55
C GLU A 283 5.72 -33.24 -23.52
N SER A 284 4.60 -33.34 -24.26
CA SER A 284 4.08 -34.62 -24.74
C SER A 284 5.04 -35.12 -25.82
N GLY A 285 5.63 -36.29 -25.57
CA GLY A 285 6.50 -36.96 -26.51
C GLY A 285 5.79 -37.36 -27.81
N ASN A 286 6.58 -37.47 -28.87
CA ASN A 286 6.27 -38.34 -29.99
C ASN A 286 7.52 -39.18 -30.27
N ALA A 287 7.42 -40.46 -30.01
CA ALA A 287 8.36 -41.48 -30.46
C ALA A 287 7.82 -42.08 -31.77
N ASP A 288 8.73 -42.75 -32.48
CA ASP A 288 8.49 -43.73 -33.53
C ASP A 288 8.32 -43.21 -34.97
N ALA A 289 9.46 -43.18 -35.68
CA ALA A 289 9.51 -43.36 -37.12
C ALA A 289 10.40 -44.57 -37.42
N GLU A 290 9.73 -45.66 -37.73
CA GLU A 290 10.19 -46.97 -38.14
C GLU A 290 11.01 -46.88 -39.45
N LYS A 291 12.25 -47.39 -39.42
CA LYS A 291 13.06 -47.66 -40.62
C LYS A 291 12.79 -49.09 -41.05
N THR A 292 12.11 -49.28 -42.17
CA THR A 292 12.25 -50.46 -43.04
C THR A 292 11.77 -50.09 -44.44
N LEU A 293 12.64 -50.20 -45.44
CA LEU A 293 12.31 -50.68 -46.80
C LEU A 293 13.57 -50.69 -47.67
N GLU A 294 14.08 -51.91 -47.86
CA GLU A 294 14.89 -52.28 -49.03
C GLU A 294 13.97 -52.44 -50.26
N GLY A 295 14.50 -52.18 -51.45
CA GLY A 295 14.12 -52.93 -52.66
C GLY A 295 13.53 -52.14 -53.83
N LYS A 296 14.39 -51.55 -54.65
CA LYS A 296 14.60 -51.80 -56.11
C LYS A 296 15.21 -50.60 -56.82
#